data_AF-A0A7M4EV63-F1
#
_entry.id   AF-A0A7M4EV63-F1
#
_cell.length_a   1.000
_cell.length_b   1.000
_cell.length_c   1.000
_cell.angle_alpha   90.00
_cell.angle_beta   90.00
_cell.angle_gamma   90.00
#
_symmetry.space_group_name_H-M   'P 1'
#
loop_
_entity.id
_entity.type
_entity.pdbx_description
1 polymer ?
#
loop_
_entity_poly.entity_id
_entity_poly.type
_entity_poly.pdbx_seq_one_letter_code
_entity_poly.pdbx_strand_id
1 'polypeptide(L)'
;MPPVCKRGGGAREYWRARGSRAAVRRRRLRGCSAPPSPPPAGERPGRAGPGQGGGGTCAGGMELEELGIREECGVFGCIAAGAWPSELDVPHVITLGLVGLQHRGQESAGIVTSDGESAQAFKVHKGMGLINHVFSEDSLKKLYVSNLGIGHTRYSTSGISELQNCQPFVVETLHGKIAVAHNGELTNAARLRRKLMRHGVGLSTSSDSELITQLLAFTPPLENDDTADWVARIKNLMNETPTSYSLLLMHKDIIYAVRDPYGNRPLCIGRLVPVGDMNGKGKDNRETEGWVVSSESCSFLSIGAEYYREVLPGEIVKISRYDVQTLDVVPRPEGDPSAFCIFEYVYFARPDSIFEGQMVYSVRRRCGQQLAIEAPVEADLVSTVPESATPAALGFAQKCGLPYIEVLCKNRYVGRTFIQPNMRLRQLGVAKKFGVLSDNFKGKRVVLIDDSIVRGNTISPIIKLLRESGAKEVHIRVASPPIRFPCYMGINIPTKEELIANKPEFHDLANYIGADSVVYLSVEGLVSSVQESIKARQENEDHLKTNKSRVGKIGHCIACLTGEYPVELEW
;
A
#
# COMPACT_ATOMS: atom_id res chain seq x y z
N MET A 1 59.15 34.86 -20.26
CA MET A 1 60.44 34.60 -20.96
C MET A 1 60.89 33.17 -20.65
N PRO A 2 61.52 32.45 -21.59
CA PRO A 2 61.88 31.01 -21.46
C PRO A 2 63.40 30.83 -21.15
N PRO A 3 64.02 29.62 -21.19
CA PRO A 3 64.27 28.78 -22.40
C PRO A 3 63.93 27.27 -22.19
N VAL A 4 63.80 26.34 -23.17
CA VAL A 4 64.05 26.19 -24.63
C VAL A 4 65.33 25.42 -25.07
N CYS A 5 65.10 24.48 -26.01
CA CYS A 5 66.00 23.56 -26.78
C CYS A 5 66.18 22.14 -26.18
N LYS A 6 66.44 21.03 -26.92
CA LYS A 6 66.31 20.55 -28.35
C LYS A 6 66.57 19.00 -28.30
N ARG A 7 66.32 18.09 -29.27
CA ARG A 7 65.89 17.99 -30.69
C ARG A 7 65.16 16.61 -30.82
N GLY A 8 64.11 16.40 -31.62
CA GLY A 8 64.16 15.90 -33.02
C GLY A 8 63.82 14.39 -33.12
N GLY A 9 63.12 13.84 -34.13
CA GLY A 9 62.45 14.41 -35.31
C GLY A 9 61.79 13.32 -36.20
N GLY A 10 61.01 13.75 -37.21
CA GLY A 10 60.36 12.91 -38.24
C GLY A 10 58.92 12.48 -37.93
N ALA A 11 57.95 12.44 -38.85
CA ALA A 11 57.78 12.98 -40.20
C ALA A 11 56.27 12.76 -40.54
N ARG A 12 55.64 13.62 -41.34
CA ARG A 12 54.23 13.47 -41.78
C ARG A 12 54.17 13.01 -43.23
N GLU A 13 53.09 12.33 -43.61
CA GLU A 13 52.60 12.38 -44.99
C GLU A 13 51.06 12.40 -45.06
N TYR A 14 50.51 12.56 -46.27
CA TYR A 14 49.26 13.31 -46.51
C TYR A 14 48.39 12.65 -47.61
N TRP A 15 47.13 13.11 -47.72
CA TRP A 15 46.26 13.15 -48.93
C TRP A 15 45.21 12.07 -49.29
N ARG A 16 43.98 12.59 -49.46
CA ARG A 16 42.96 12.43 -50.54
C ARG A 16 42.12 11.15 -50.72
N ALA A 17 40.82 11.44 -50.79
CA ALA A 17 39.71 10.62 -51.25
C ALA A 17 39.72 10.26 -52.75
N ARG A 18 39.07 9.13 -53.08
CA ARG A 18 37.82 9.06 -53.89
C ARG A 18 37.30 7.60 -53.87
N GLY A 19 36.00 7.38 -54.09
CA GLY A 19 35.37 6.04 -53.95
C GLY A 19 34.86 5.44 -55.27
N SER A 20 34.29 4.23 -55.22
CA SER A 20 33.23 3.78 -56.15
C SER A 20 32.57 2.44 -55.80
N ARG A 21 31.23 2.46 -55.78
CA ARG A 21 30.26 1.51 -56.38
C ARG A 21 30.48 -0.01 -56.26
N ALA A 22 29.54 -0.66 -55.58
CA ALA A 22 28.88 -1.90 -56.05
C ALA A 22 27.36 -1.74 -55.80
N ALA A 23 26.54 -1.50 -56.83
CA ALA A 23 25.94 -2.49 -57.73
C ALA A 23 24.57 -3.05 -57.25
N VAL A 24 23.58 -2.17 -57.07
CA VAL A 24 22.16 -2.55 -57.01
C VAL A 24 21.65 -2.83 -58.43
N ARG A 25 21.05 -4.00 -58.68
CA ARG A 25 20.36 -4.31 -59.95
C ARG A 25 18.87 -4.57 -59.71
N ARG A 26 18.04 -3.79 -60.42
CA ARG A 26 16.57 -3.81 -60.35
C ARG A 26 15.97 -5.01 -61.09
N ARG A 27 14.76 -5.43 -60.68
CA ARG A 27 13.65 -5.66 -61.62
C ARG A 27 12.36 -5.02 -61.09
N ARG A 28 11.59 -4.44 -62.02
CA ARG A 28 10.24 -3.85 -61.85
C ARG A 28 9.21 -5.01 -61.84
N LEU A 29 7.94 -4.87 -61.41
CA LEU A 29 6.90 -3.97 -61.95
C LEU A 29 5.66 -3.84 -61.04
N ARG A 30 5.09 -2.63 -61.03
CA ARG A 30 3.65 -2.23 -61.06
C ARG A 30 2.56 -3.10 -60.38
N GLY A 31 1.65 -2.43 -59.67
CA GLY A 31 0.26 -2.88 -59.52
C GLY A 31 -0.44 -2.29 -58.28
N CYS A 32 -1.47 -1.46 -58.47
CA CYS A 32 -2.23 -0.84 -57.38
C CYS A 32 -3.51 -1.62 -57.05
N SER A 33 -3.90 -1.68 -55.78
CA SER A 33 -5.32 -1.58 -55.34
C SER A 33 -5.43 -1.42 -53.82
N ALA A 34 -6.48 -0.73 -53.37
CA ALA A 34 -6.77 -0.37 -51.98
C ALA A 34 -7.59 -1.47 -51.26
N PRO A 35 -7.66 -1.49 -49.91
CA PRO A 35 -8.51 -2.43 -49.17
C PRO A 35 -10.01 -2.17 -49.39
N PRO A 36 -10.87 -3.20 -49.28
CA PRO A 36 -12.29 -3.09 -49.60
C PRO A 36 -13.11 -2.37 -48.52
N SER A 37 -14.01 -1.50 -48.97
CA SER A 37 -15.07 -0.83 -48.19
C SER A 37 -16.29 -1.74 -47.97
N PRO A 38 -17.14 -1.49 -46.95
CA PRO A 38 -18.29 -2.33 -46.62
C PRO A 38 -19.46 -2.18 -47.63
N PRO A 39 -20.36 -3.18 -47.73
CA PRO A 39 -21.53 -3.13 -48.60
C PRO A 39 -22.67 -2.22 -48.07
N PRO A 40 -23.56 -1.72 -48.95
CA PRO A 40 -24.57 -0.71 -48.62
C PRO A 40 -25.90 -1.29 -48.10
N ALA A 41 -26.82 -0.40 -47.69
CA ALA A 41 -28.15 -0.73 -47.19
C ALA A 41 -29.27 -0.58 -48.24
N GLY A 42 -30.34 -1.38 -48.07
CA GLY A 42 -31.54 -1.45 -48.93
C GLY A 42 -31.87 -2.93 -49.24
N GLU A 43 -33.10 -3.45 -49.18
CA GLU A 43 -34.43 -2.85 -48.97
C GLU A 43 -35.35 -3.78 -48.12
N ARG A 44 -36.50 -3.26 -47.68
CA ARG A 44 -37.70 -3.99 -47.21
C ARG A 44 -38.77 -3.86 -48.31
N PRO A 45 -39.71 -4.81 -48.53
CA PRO A 45 -40.66 -5.25 -47.49
C PRO A 45 -41.23 -6.70 -47.57
N GLY A 46 -41.83 -7.14 -46.46
CA GLY A 46 -42.67 -8.35 -46.40
C GLY A 46 -43.24 -8.59 -45.00
N ARG A 47 -44.57 -8.51 -44.82
CA ARG A 47 -45.26 -8.70 -43.52
C ARG A 47 -45.66 -10.16 -43.32
N ALA A 48 -45.45 -10.73 -42.14
CA ALA A 48 -46.29 -11.80 -41.58
C ALA A 48 -46.12 -11.96 -40.05
N GLY A 49 -47.24 -11.96 -39.31
CA GLY A 49 -47.46 -12.70 -38.06
C GLY A 49 -46.71 -12.31 -36.77
N PRO A 50 -47.40 -12.06 -35.62
CA PRO A 50 -46.74 -11.83 -34.34
C PRO A 50 -46.36 -13.16 -33.64
N GLY A 51 -45.07 -13.35 -33.38
CA GLY A 51 -44.55 -14.40 -32.49
C GLY A 51 -43.95 -13.78 -31.22
N GLN A 52 -44.33 -14.28 -30.04
CA GLN A 52 -43.81 -13.78 -28.76
C GLN A 52 -42.30 -14.06 -28.65
N GLY A 53 -41.51 -13.01 -28.44
CA GLY A 53 -40.06 -13.11 -28.34
C GLY A 53 -39.43 -11.88 -27.69
N GLY A 54 -39.19 -11.96 -26.38
CA GLY A 54 -38.50 -10.94 -25.61
C GLY A 54 -38.44 -11.36 -24.15
N GLY A 55 -37.29 -11.38 -23.48
CA GLY A 55 -35.94 -11.22 -24.00
C GLY A 55 -34.99 -11.60 -22.87
N GLY A 56 -34.33 -12.75 -22.99
CA GLY A 56 -33.46 -13.25 -21.93
C GLY A 56 -32.29 -12.32 -21.72
N THR A 57 -32.34 -11.49 -20.68
CA THR A 57 -31.19 -10.72 -20.24
C THR A 57 -30.13 -11.70 -19.74
N CYS A 58 -29.08 -11.88 -20.55
CA CYS A 58 -27.85 -12.53 -20.09
C CYS A 58 -27.23 -11.64 -19.01
N ALA A 59 -27.69 -11.80 -17.77
CA ALA A 59 -27.04 -11.26 -16.60
C ALA A 59 -25.65 -11.91 -16.54
N GLY A 60 -24.62 -11.16 -16.96
CA GLY A 60 -23.24 -11.56 -16.79
C GLY A 60 -22.99 -11.72 -15.30
N GLY A 61 -22.87 -12.96 -14.83
CA GLY A 61 -22.61 -13.25 -13.43
C GLY A 61 -21.29 -12.61 -13.03
N MET A 62 -21.35 -11.63 -12.13
CA MET A 62 -20.15 -11.04 -11.54
C MET A 62 -19.32 -12.15 -10.89
N GLU A 63 -18.05 -12.21 -11.27
CA GLU A 63 -17.14 -13.24 -10.80
C GLU A 63 -16.80 -13.04 -9.32
N LEU A 64 -17.20 -13.97 -8.46
CA LEU A 64 -16.59 -14.08 -7.13
C LEU A 64 -15.13 -14.53 -7.30
N GLU A 65 -14.20 -13.58 -7.23
CA GLU A 65 -12.76 -13.84 -7.11
C GLU A 65 -12.41 -14.45 -5.74
N GLU A 66 -11.23 -15.09 -5.63
CA GLU A 66 -10.69 -15.65 -4.37
C GLU A 66 -10.16 -14.54 -3.44
N LEU A 67 -11.04 -13.79 -2.79
CA LEU A 67 -10.65 -12.60 -2.02
C LEU A 67 -10.56 -12.89 -0.52
N GLY A 68 -9.32 -13.04 -0.04
CA GLY A 68 -8.98 -12.86 1.37
C GLY A 68 -9.00 -11.37 1.73
N ILE A 69 -8.36 -10.99 2.86
CA ILE A 69 -8.17 -9.56 3.15
C ILE A 69 -7.22 -8.98 2.10
N ARG A 70 -7.57 -7.82 1.54
CA ARG A 70 -6.80 -7.17 0.47
C ARG A 70 -6.05 -5.95 1.02
N GLU A 71 -4.84 -5.74 0.50
CA GLU A 71 -3.87 -4.71 0.94
C GLU A 71 -4.42 -3.29 0.69
N GLU A 72 -3.99 -2.33 1.52
CA GLU A 72 -4.35 -0.92 1.39
C GLU A 72 -3.23 -0.10 0.79
N CYS A 73 -3.61 0.93 0.03
CA CYS A 73 -2.72 1.75 -0.79
C CYS A 73 -1.47 2.27 -0.07
N GLY A 74 -0.37 2.44 -0.83
CA GLY A 74 0.87 3.04 -0.34
C GLY A 74 1.05 4.45 -0.87
N VAL A 75 1.33 5.42 0.02
CA VAL A 75 1.78 6.76 -0.38
C VAL A 75 3.28 6.91 -0.16
N PHE A 76 3.95 7.61 -1.07
CA PHE A 76 5.36 7.96 -0.97
C PHE A 76 5.60 9.39 -1.47
N GLY A 77 6.48 10.16 -0.83
CA GLY A 77 6.85 11.51 -1.24
C GLY A 77 8.35 11.73 -1.07
N CYS A 78 8.93 12.58 -1.92
CA CYS A 78 10.34 12.95 -1.86
C CYS A 78 10.50 14.43 -2.22
N ILE A 79 11.36 15.13 -1.49
CA ILE A 79 11.73 16.52 -1.74
C ILE A 79 13.22 16.71 -1.46
N ALA A 80 13.95 17.22 -2.45
CA ALA A 80 15.36 17.53 -2.33
C ALA A 80 15.60 18.71 -1.40
N ALA A 81 16.63 18.65 -0.57
CA ALA A 81 17.02 19.73 0.33
C ALA A 81 18.05 20.67 -0.30
N GLY A 82 18.31 21.81 0.34
CA GLY A 82 19.40 22.71 -0.04
C GLY A 82 19.12 23.53 -1.30
N ALA A 83 20.09 23.58 -2.22
CA ALA A 83 20.01 24.34 -3.47
C ALA A 83 19.21 23.59 -4.55
N TRP A 84 18.39 24.33 -5.31
CA TRP A 84 17.63 23.81 -6.45
C TRP A 84 18.08 24.54 -7.74
N PRO A 85 18.12 23.86 -8.91
CA PRO A 85 17.80 22.45 -9.12
C PRO A 85 18.80 21.51 -8.42
N SER A 86 18.30 20.42 -7.85
CA SER A 86 19.10 19.40 -7.17
C SER A 86 19.64 18.36 -8.16
N GLU A 87 20.73 17.69 -7.80
CA GLU A 87 21.25 16.51 -8.51
C GLU A 87 20.49 15.21 -8.12
N LEU A 88 19.63 15.27 -7.09
CA LEU A 88 18.83 14.13 -6.64
C LEU A 88 17.78 13.72 -7.69
N ASP A 89 17.85 12.47 -8.18
CA ASP A 89 16.83 11.88 -9.06
C ASP A 89 15.56 11.54 -8.26
N VAL A 90 14.78 12.57 -7.95
CA VAL A 90 13.52 12.50 -7.21
C VAL A 90 12.52 11.48 -7.81
N PRO A 91 12.29 11.42 -9.14
CA PRO A 91 11.44 10.39 -9.73
C PRO A 91 11.94 8.97 -9.46
N HIS A 92 13.25 8.73 -9.55
CA HIS A 92 13.82 7.41 -9.28
C HIS A 92 13.72 7.03 -7.80
N VAL A 93 14.00 7.97 -6.89
CA VAL A 93 13.82 7.78 -5.43
C VAL A 93 12.38 7.43 -5.08
N ILE A 94 11.39 8.16 -5.62
CA ILE A 94 9.97 7.85 -5.42
C ILE A 94 9.63 6.47 -6.01
N THR A 95 10.17 6.11 -7.17
CA THR A 95 9.94 4.80 -7.79
C THR A 95 10.45 3.67 -6.91
N LEU A 96 11.69 3.74 -6.42
CA LEU A 96 12.28 2.76 -5.51
C LEU A 96 11.53 2.70 -4.17
N GLY A 97 11.15 3.87 -3.63
CA GLY A 97 10.34 3.99 -2.41
C GLY A 97 8.99 3.27 -2.55
N LEU A 98 8.29 3.47 -3.67
CA LEU A 98 7.06 2.76 -3.99
C LEU A 98 7.30 1.26 -4.19
N VAL A 99 8.40 0.81 -4.82
CA VAL A 99 8.71 -0.63 -4.93
C VAL A 99 8.85 -1.27 -3.54
N GLY A 100 9.43 -0.55 -2.58
CA GLY A 100 9.45 -0.95 -1.16
C GLY A 100 8.06 -1.10 -0.52
N LEU A 101 7.03 -0.49 -1.11
CA LEU A 101 5.61 -0.54 -0.74
C LEU A 101 4.73 -1.37 -1.71
N GLN A 102 5.29 -2.19 -2.61
CA GLN A 102 4.48 -2.94 -3.61
C GLN A 102 3.49 -3.95 -2.96
N HIS A 103 3.69 -4.30 -1.68
CA HIS A 103 2.74 -5.07 -0.84
C HIS A 103 1.58 -4.22 -0.26
N ARG A 104 1.42 -2.97 -0.70
CA ARG A 104 0.27 -2.12 -0.40
C ARG A 104 -0.68 -1.97 -1.58
N GLY A 105 -0.20 -2.21 -2.79
CA GLY A 105 -0.99 -2.07 -4.01
C GLY A 105 -0.28 -2.71 -5.18
N GLN A 106 -1.02 -3.37 -6.06
CA GLN A 106 -0.46 -4.03 -7.26
C GLN A 106 -1.35 -3.80 -8.49
N GLU A 107 -2.43 -3.02 -8.34
CA GLU A 107 -3.40 -2.77 -9.42
C GLU A 107 -3.04 -1.56 -10.27
N SER A 108 -2.45 -0.53 -9.66
CA SER A 108 -1.90 0.61 -10.38
C SER A 108 -0.86 1.35 -9.57
N ALA A 109 -0.13 2.22 -10.26
CA ALA A 109 0.80 3.15 -9.64
C ALA A 109 0.82 4.49 -10.40
N GLY A 110 1.29 5.53 -9.72
CA GLY A 110 1.41 6.86 -10.30
C GLY A 110 2.39 7.74 -9.55
N ILE A 111 3.03 8.67 -10.28
CA ILE A 111 3.94 9.68 -9.74
C ILE A 111 3.55 11.04 -10.34
N VAL A 112 3.61 12.08 -9.50
CA VAL A 112 3.49 13.48 -9.88
C VAL A 112 4.70 14.23 -9.34
N THR A 113 5.40 14.98 -10.20
CA THR A 113 6.61 15.73 -9.85
C THR A 113 6.55 17.19 -10.28
N SER A 114 7.36 18.02 -9.63
CA SER A 114 7.50 19.46 -9.89
C SER A 114 8.95 19.91 -9.72
N ASP A 115 9.35 20.97 -10.41
CA ASP A 115 10.58 21.74 -10.15
C ASP A 115 10.43 22.70 -8.96
N GLY A 116 9.22 22.89 -8.44
CA GLY A 116 8.90 23.82 -7.36
C GLY A 116 8.66 25.25 -7.83
N GLU A 117 8.76 25.54 -9.12
CA GLU A 117 8.46 26.86 -9.67
C GLU A 117 6.97 26.98 -10.03
N SER A 118 6.33 28.07 -9.60
CA SER A 118 4.89 28.29 -9.83
C SER A 118 4.48 28.45 -11.31
N ALA A 119 5.45 28.46 -12.24
CA ALA A 119 5.23 28.67 -13.66
C ALA A 119 5.25 27.37 -14.51
N GLN A 120 5.78 26.25 -13.99
CA GLN A 120 5.79 24.98 -14.71
C GLN A 120 4.67 24.03 -14.28
N ALA A 121 4.13 23.30 -15.26
CA ALA A 121 3.12 22.30 -15.02
C ALA A 121 3.73 21.03 -14.42
N PHE A 122 3.12 20.55 -13.33
CA PHE A 122 3.35 19.22 -12.76
C PHE A 122 3.46 18.14 -13.84
N LYS A 123 4.50 17.32 -13.79
CA LYS A 123 4.67 16.17 -14.68
C LYS A 123 3.97 14.98 -14.03
N VAL A 124 3.11 14.31 -14.78
CA VAL A 124 2.27 13.21 -14.29
C VAL A 124 2.53 11.97 -15.14
N HIS A 125 2.82 10.84 -14.50
CA HIS A 125 2.82 9.53 -15.16
C HIS A 125 2.11 8.51 -14.28
N LYS A 126 1.20 7.74 -14.86
CA LYS A 126 0.34 6.77 -14.17
C LYS A 126 0.06 5.57 -15.08
N GLY A 127 -0.17 4.41 -14.49
CA GLY A 127 -0.51 3.20 -15.26
C GLY A 127 -1.08 2.10 -14.38
N MET A 128 -1.74 1.13 -15.01
CA MET A 128 -2.22 -0.09 -14.36
C MET A 128 -1.08 -1.11 -14.22
N GLY A 129 -1.13 -1.92 -13.16
CA GLY A 129 -0.19 -2.98 -12.84
C GLY A 129 0.89 -2.61 -11.83
N LEU A 130 1.93 -3.44 -11.79
CA LEU A 130 3.09 -3.31 -10.91
C LEU A 130 3.93 -2.08 -11.26
N ILE A 131 4.61 -1.53 -10.25
CA ILE A 131 5.40 -0.29 -10.34
C ILE A 131 6.48 -0.40 -11.43
N ASN A 132 7.20 -1.52 -11.48
CA ASN A 132 8.22 -1.79 -12.51
C ASN A 132 7.66 -1.95 -13.94
N HIS A 133 6.34 -2.14 -14.11
CA HIS A 133 5.69 -2.12 -15.42
C HIS A 133 5.17 -0.73 -15.78
N VAL A 134 4.75 0.06 -14.79
CA VAL A 134 4.29 1.44 -14.98
C VAL A 134 5.47 2.38 -15.27
N PHE A 135 6.58 2.24 -14.55
CA PHE A 135 7.73 3.14 -14.63
C PHE A 135 8.92 2.53 -15.36
N SER A 136 8.93 2.64 -16.69
CA SER A 136 10.12 2.40 -17.51
C SER A 136 11.06 3.61 -17.51
N GLU A 137 12.33 3.43 -17.89
CA GLU A 137 13.29 4.53 -18.05
C GLU A 137 12.73 5.71 -18.87
N ASP A 138 12.03 5.41 -19.97
CA ASP A 138 11.47 6.44 -20.86
C ASP A 138 10.25 7.16 -20.27
N SER A 139 9.61 6.58 -19.26
CA SER A 139 8.60 7.30 -18.47
C SER A 139 9.27 8.17 -17.39
N LEU A 140 10.32 7.69 -16.73
CA LEU A 140 11.06 8.44 -15.71
C LEU A 140 11.77 9.66 -16.32
N LYS A 141 12.33 9.54 -17.54
CA LYS A 141 12.89 10.67 -18.31
C LYS A 141 11.90 11.84 -18.49
N LYS A 142 10.59 11.59 -18.48
CA LYS A 142 9.53 12.64 -18.59
C LYS A 142 9.25 13.36 -17.26
N LEU A 143 9.73 12.80 -16.15
CA LEU A 143 9.61 13.33 -14.79
C LEU A 143 10.92 13.96 -14.29
N TYR A 144 12.05 13.67 -14.94
CA TYR A 144 13.43 13.85 -14.46
C TYR A 144 13.82 15.25 -13.96
N VAL A 145 13.29 16.32 -14.58
CA VAL A 145 13.57 17.69 -14.11
C VAL A 145 12.57 18.04 -13.00
N SER A 146 12.87 17.59 -11.79
CA SER A 146 12.02 17.84 -10.61
C SER A 146 12.80 17.82 -9.30
N ASN A 147 12.47 18.75 -8.42
CA ASN A 147 13.04 18.87 -7.07
C ASN A 147 12.15 18.25 -5.98
N LEU A 148 10.88 17.99 -6.30
CA LEU A 148 9.93 17.33 -5.41
C LEU A 148 8.89 16.51 -6.18
N GLY A 149 8.31 15.54 -5.50
CA GLY A 149 7.22 14.74 -6.04
C GLY A 149 6.52 13.89 -5.00
N ILE A 150 5.32 13.44 -5.37
CA ILE A 150 4.54 12.46 -4.63
C ILE A 150 4.15 11.29 -5.56
N GLY A 151 4.02 10.12 -4.97
CA GLY A 151 3.73 8.88 -5.65
C GLY A 151 2.77 8.01 -4.86
N HIS A 152 2.16 7.06 -5.56
CA HIS A 152 1.13 6.19 -5.02
C HIS A 152 1.19 4.80 -5.66
N THR A 153 0.90 3.77 -4.87
CA THR A 153 0.51 2.45 -5.38
C THR A 153 -0.85 2.03 -4.83
N ARG A 154 -1.72 1.53 -5.71
CA ARG A 154 -3.14 1.32 -5.45
C ARG A 154 -3.52 -0.16 -5.34
N TYR A 155 -4.45 -0.40 -4.42
CA TYR A 155 -5.39 -1.51 -4.43
C TYR A 155 -6.80 -0.95 -4.63
N SER A 156 -7.70 -1.62 -5.36
CA SER A 156 -9.13 -1.22 -5.37
C SER A 156 -9.82 -1.79 -4.13
N THR A 157 -10.00 -0.91 -3.16
CA THR A 157 -10.62 -1.22 -1.86
C THR A 157 -12.10 -0.92 -1.95
N SER A 158 -12.43 0.27 -2.45
CA SER A 158 -13.69 0.62 -3.10
C SER A 158 -13.45 1.24 -4.50
N GLY A 159 -14.48 1.19 -5.36
CA GLY A 159 -14.44 1.67 -6.74
C GLY A 159 -13.83 0.69 -7.76
N ILE A 160 -13.97 1.00 -9.05
CA ILE A 160 -13.58 0.12 -10.17
C ILE A 160 -12.04 0.18 -10.37
N SER A 161 -11.42 -0.94 -10.79
CA SER A 161 -9.98 -0.97 -11.14
C SER A 161 -9.75 -0.38 -12.53
N GLU A 162 -9.68 0.95 -12.61
CA GLU A 162 -9.57 1.73 -13.85
C GLU A 162 -8.49 2.80 -13.76
N LEU A 163 -7.91 3.16 -14.92
CA LEU A 163 -6.84 4.16 -15.03
C LEU A 163 -7.23 5.53 -14.46
N GLN A 164 -8.51 5.90 -14.53
CA GLN A 164 -9.03 7.16 -13.98
C GLN A 164 -8.95 7.22 -12.44
N ASN A 165 -8.97 6.07 -11.76
CA ASN A 165 -8.84 5.96 -10.31
C ASN A 165 -7.37 5.92 -9.85
N CYS A 166 -6.40 6.04 -10.77
CA CYS A 166 -4.98 6.08 -10.42
C CYS A 166 -4.62 7.43 -9.79
N GLN A 167 -4.04 7.35 -8.60
CA GLN A 167 -3.49 8.50 -7.86
C GLN A 167 -2.03 8.78 -8.30
N PRO A 168 -1.38 9.88 -7.88
CA PRO A 168 -1.92 11.06 -7.20
C PRO A 168 -2.92 11.85 -8.06
N PHE A 169 -4.04 12.30 -7.51
CA PHE A 169 -4.97 13.19 -8.23
C PHE A 169 -4.36 14.59 -8.39
N VAL A 170 -4.61 15.26 -9.51
CA VAL A 170 -4.12 16.62 -9.80
C VAL A 170 -5.29 17.48 -10.22
N VAL A 171 -5.44 18.63 -9.56
CA VAL A 171 -6.52 19.60 -9.82
C VAL A 171 -5.91 21.00 -9.89
N GLU A 172 -6.41 21.81 -10.83
CA GLU A 172 -6.14 23.25 -10.90
C GLU A 172 -7.07 23.97 -9.92
N THR A 173 -6.53 24.83 -9.07
CA THR A 173 -7.32 25.63 -8.11
C THR A 173 -7.11 27.12 -8.38
N LEU A 174 -7.91 27.98 -7.73
CA LEU A 174 -7.68 29.44 -7.72
C LEU A 174 -6.23 29.81 -7.37
N HIS A 175 -5.60 28.99 -6.54
CA HIS A 175 -4.28 29.20 -5.95
C HIS A 175 -3.15 28.49 -6.73
N GLY A 176 -3.47 27.88 -7.88
CA GLY A 176 -2.61 27.03 -8.69
C GLY A 176 -2.84 25.54 -8.46
N LYS A 177 -2.02 24.69 -9.08
CA LYS A 177 -2.17 23.23 -9.00
C LYS A 177 -1.92 22.66 -7.61
N ILE A 178 -2.67 21.62 -7.28
CA ILE A 178 -2.40 20.71 -6.18
C ILE A 178 -2.34 19.27 -6.68
N ALA A 179 -1.52 18.46 -6.03
CA ALA A 179 -1.50 17.01 -6.23
C ALA A 179 -1.73 16.30 -4.89
N VAL A 180 -2.59 15.28 -4.87
CA VAL A 180 -2.96 14.56 -3.64
C VAL A 180 -2.79 13.06 -3.83
N ALA A 181 -2.04 12.43 -2.92
CA ALA A 181 -1.96 10.98 -2.76
C ALA A 181 -2.55 10.57 -1.40
N HIS A 182 -3.35 9.51 -1.40
CA HIS A 182 -4.21 9.11 -0.29
C HIS A 182 -4.17 7.59 -0.08
N ASN A 183 -3.91 7.20 1.17
CA ASN A 183 -4.14 5.85 1.71
C ASN A 183 -5.23 5.95 2.78
N GLY A 184 -6.34 5.22 2.64
CA GLY A 184 -7.49 5.29 3.52
C GLY A 184 -8.84 5.23 2.80
N GLU A 185 -9.91 5.47 3.56
CA GLU A 185 -11.30 5.53 3.10
C GLU A 185 -12.12 6.44 4.02
N LEU A 186 -13.04 7.21 3.44
CA LEU A 186 -13.85 8.17 4.17
C LEU A 186 -15.19 7.55 4.57
N THR A 187 -15.41 7.36 5.87
CA THR A 187 -16.67 6.79 6.43
C THR A 187 -17.92 7.61 6.11
N ASN A 188 -17.76 8.84 5.63
CA ASN A 188 -18.83 9.77 5.26
C ASN A 188 -18.73 10.29 3.80
N ALA A 189 -18.03 9.55 2.91
CA ALA A 189 -17.83 9.89 1.50
C ALA A 189 -19.14 10.28 0.78
N ALA A 190 -20.23 9.55 1.04
CA ALA A 190 -21.53 9.79 0.41
C ALA A 190 -22.12 11.17 0.73
N ARG A 191 -22.00 11.63 1.98
CA ARG A 191 -22.43 12.98 2.42
C ARG A 191 -21.59 14.06 1.75
N LEU A 192 -20.27 13.89 1.75
CA LEU A 192 -19.34 14.87 1.19
C LEU A 192 -19.47 14.97 -0.33
N ARG A 193 -19.66 13.85 -1.04
CA ARG A 193 -20.01 13.82 -2.46
C ARG A 193 -21.29 14.61 -2.75
N ARG A 194 -22.36 14.41 -1.96
CA ARG A 194 -23.61 15.20 -2.06
C ARG A 194 -23.37 16.69 -1.79
N LYS A 195 -22.51 17.05 -0.83
CA LYS A 195 -22.13 18.45 -0.55
C LYS A 195 -21.47 19.09 -1.77
N LEU A 196 -20.44 18.46 -2.35
CA LEU A 196 -19.74 18.99 -3.54
C LEU A 196 -20.67 19.12 -4.76
N MET A 197 -21.45 18.08 -5.06
CA MET A 197 -22.37 18.11 -6.21
C MET A 197 -23.44 19.20 -6.10
N ARG A 198 -23.93 19.51 -4.88
CA ARG A 198 -24.85 20.64 -4.65
C ARG A 198 -24.23 22.01 -4.89
N HIS A 199 -22.90 22.13 -4.81
CA HIS A 199 -22.16 23.35 -5.16
C HIS A 199 -21.69 23.37 -6.64
N GLY A 200 -22.19 22.44 -7.47
CA GLY A 200 -21.87 22.37 -8.90
C GLY A 200 -20.52 21.73 -9.23
N VAL A 201 -19.81 21.16 -8.25
CA VAL A 201 -18.53 20.48 -8.47
C VAL A 201 -18.79 19.10 -9.07
N GLY A 202 -18.36 18.90 -10.32
CA GLY A 202 -18.37 17.61 -10.99
C GLY A 202 -17.24 16.70 -10.48
N LEU A 203 -17.51 15.40 -10.39
CA LEU A 203 -16.53 14.35 -10.10
C LEU A 203 -16.42 13.41 -11.29
N SER A 204 -15.21 13.13 -11.73
CA SER A 204 -14.89 12.22 -12.84
C SER A 204 -14.85 10.75 -12.40
N THR A 205 -14.73 10.48 -11.10
CA THR A 205 -14.48 9.15 -10.55
C THR A 205 -15.41 8.78 -9.39
N SER A 206 -15.27 7.54 -8.91
CA SER A 206 -15.85 7.09 -7.64
C SER A 206 -14.87 7.17 -6.46
N SER A 207 -13.64 7.66 -6.65
CA SER A 207 -12.59 7.62 -5.62
C SER A 207 -12.74 8.72 -4.58
N ASP A 208 -12.59 8.36 -3.30
CA ASP A 208 -12.42 9.29 -2.19
C ASP A 208 -11.25 10.25 -2.38
N SER A 209 -10.23 9.84 -3.12
CA SER A 209 -9.03 10.66 -3.33
C SER A 209 -9.31 11.86 -4.25
N GLU A 210 -10.22 11.71 -5.22
CA GLU A 210 -10.74 12.85 -5.99
C GLU A 210 -11.60 13.74 -5.09
N LEU A 211 -12.50 13.15 -4.30
CA LEU A 211 -13.37 13.86 -3.35
C LEU A 211 -12.56 14.70 -2.36
N ILE A 212 -11.49 14.16 -1.77
CA ILE A 212 -10.53 14.86 -0.90
C ILE A 212 -9.85 16.01 -1.64
N THR A 213 -9.38 15.77 -2.88
CA THR A 213 -8.72 16.81 -3.69
C THR A 213 -9.66 17.98 -3.96
N GLN A 214 -10.93 17.70 -4.28
CA GLN A 214 -11.94 18.73 -4.52
C GLN A 214 -12.39 19.46 -3.24
N LEU A 215 -12.45 18.76 -2.10
CA LEU A 215 -12.69 19.39 -0.79
C LEU A 215 -11.57 20.35 -0.38
N LEU A 216 -10.31 20.03 -0.70
CA LEU A 216 -9.15 20.92 -0.47
C LEU A 216 -9.16 22.14 -1.42
N ALA A 217 -9.63 21.96 -2.66
CA ALA A 217 -9.80 23.05 -3.61
C ALA A 217 -10.95 24.01 -3.22
N PHE A 218 -11.98 23.51 -2.53
CA PHE A 218 -13.10 24.31 -2.05
C PHE A 218 -12.67 25.32 -0.98
N THR A 219 -13.04 26.60 -1.15
CA THR A 219 -12.69 27.65 -0.18
C THR A 219 -13.46 27.45 1.14
N PRO A 220 -12.78 27.31 2.28
CA PRO A 220 -13.44 27.08 3.56
C PRO A 220 -14.09 28.38 4.07
N PRO A 221 -15.14 28.31 4.91
CA PRO A 221 -15.85 29.50 5.41
C PRO A 221 -15.02 30.49 6.25
N LEU A 222 -13.77 30.14 6.57
CA LEU A 222 -12.84 30.92 7.40
C LEU A 222 -11.75 31.64 6.59
N GLU A 223 -11.64 31.39 5.28
CA GLU A 223 -10.69 32.06 4.38
C GLU A 223 -11.30 33.38 3.91
N ASN A 224 -10.77 34.50 4.42
CA ASN A 224 -11.31 35.86 4.22
C ASN A 224 -10.52 36.69 3.19
N ASP A 225 -9.49 36.11 2.55
CA ASP A 225 -8.55 36.78 1.66
C ASP A 225 -8.30 35.92 0.40
N ASP A 226 -7.83 36.52 -0.68
CA ASP A 226 -7.50 35.86 -1.95
C ASP A 226 -6.20 35.04 -1.88
N THR A 227 -5.56 34.92 -0.70
CA THR A 227 -4.37 34.09 -0.47
C THR A 227 -4.71 32.74 0.18
N ALA A 228 -4.24 31.65 -0.41
CA ALA A 228 -4.45 30.29 0.10
C ALA A 228 -3.90 30.08 1.52
N ASP A 229 -4.77 29.83 2.50
CA ASP A 229 -4.37 29.17 3.75
C ASP A 229 -4.55 27.66 3.62
N TRP A 230 -3.51 26.99 3.12
CA TRP A 230 -3.49 25.53 3.00
C TRP A 230 -3.62 24.82 4.36
N VAL A 231 -3.17 25.42 5.47
CA VAL A 231 -3.31 24.82 6.79
C VAL A 231 -4.77 24.88 7.23
N ALA A 232 -5.45 26.02 7.07
CA ALA A 232 -6.89 26.11 7.32
C ALA A 232 -7.72 25.18 6.43
N ARG A 233 -7.36 25.05 5.14
CA ARG A 233 -8.00 24.09 4.21
C ARG A 233 -7.84 22.64 4.65
N ILE A 234 -6.62 22.23 5.01
CA ILE A 234 -6.36 20.88 5.56
C ILE A 234 -7.13 20.69 6.87
N LYS A 235 -7.13 21.64 7.80
CA LYS A 235 -7.90 21.56 9.06
C LYS A 235 -9.40 21.45 8.82
N ASN A 236 -9.95 22.18 7.85
CA ASN A 236 -11.36 22.08 7.48
C ASN A 236 -11.68 20.68 6.94
N LEU A 237 -10.85 20.14 6.05
CA LEU A 237 -10.96 18.74 5.62
C LEU A 237 -10.95 17.81 6.84
N MET A 238 -9.96 17.92 7.72
CA MET A 238 -9.83 17.02 8.89
C MET A 238 -10.99 17.09 9.87
N ASN A 239 -11.64 18.26 10.01
CA ASN A 239 -12.86 18.40 10.80
C ASN A 239 -14.09 17.77 10.10
N GLU A 240 -14.15 17.78 8.77
CA GLU A 240 -15.23 17.17 7.99
C GLU A 240 -15.06 15.65 7.79
N THR A 241 -13.81 15.15 7.82
CA THR A 241 -13.43 13.74 7.69
C THR A 241 -12.65 13.29 8.94
N PRO A 242 -13.31 12.68 9.95
CA PRO A 242 -12.64 12.35 11.22
C PRO A 242 -11.66 11.18 11.12
N THR A 243 -11.91 10.21 10.24
CA THR A 243 -11.03 9.08 9.90
C THR A 243 -11.52 8.47 8.56
N SER A 244 -10.76 7.67 7.82
CA SER A 244 -9.40 7.18 8.06
C SER A 244 -8.52 7.51 6.87
N TYR A 245 -7.39 8.19 7.09
CA TYR A 245 -6.48 8.56 6.00
C TYR A 245 -5.06 8.93 6.46
N SER A 246 -4.13 8.67 5.56
CA SER A 246 -2.85 9.36 5.47
C SER A 246 -2.73 9.99 4.09
N LEU A 247 -2.37 11.27 4.06
CA LEU A 247 -2.37 12.11 2.87
C LEU A 247 -1.00 12.74 2.63
N LEU A 248 -0.61 12.80 1.37
CA LEU A 248 0.42 13.70 0.88
C LEU A 248 -0.24 14.71 -0.07
N LEU A 249 -0.15 15.99 0.27
CA LEU A 249 -0.57 17.10 -0.57
C LEU A 249 0.67 17.87 -1.04
N MET A 250 0.90 17.92 -2.35
CA MET A 250 1.98 18.71 -2.96
C MET A 250 1.42 20.00 -3.56
N HIS A 251 2.01 21.13 -3.19
CA HIS A 251 1.69 22.45 -3.71
C HIS A 251 2.95 23.31 -3.78
N LYS A 252 3.24 23.87 -4.97
CA LYS A 252 4.46 24.66 -5.26
C LYS A 252 5.73 23.90 -4.81
N ASP A 253 6.46 24.44 -3.85
CA ASP A 253 7.73 23.93 -3.30
C ASP A 253 7.56 23.11 -2.00
N ILE A 254 6.32 22.79 -1.62
CA ILE A 254 5.99 22.15 -0.34
C ILE A 254 5.27 20.81 -0.55
N ILE A 255 5.64 19.83 0.28
CA ILE A 255 4.82 18.63 0.55
C ILE A 255 4.25 18.76 1.96
N TYR A 256 2.93 18.70 2.08
CA TYR A 256 2.24 18.50 3.36
C TYR A 256 2.00 17.00 3.58
N ALA A 257 2.45 16.49 4.72
CA ALA A 257 2.15 15.15 5.20
C ALA A 257 1.13 15.24 6.33
N VAL A 258 -0.02 14.58 6.16
CA VAL A 258 -1.17 14.71 7.06
C VAL A 258 -1.68 13.34 7.45
N ARG A 259 -1.99 13.15 8.73
CA ARG A 259 -2.55 11.92 9.29
C ARG A 259 -3.86 12.26 10.02
N ASP A 260 -4.90 11.45 9.83
CA ASP A 260 -6.22 11.69 10.43
C ASP A 260 -6.15 11.83 11.98
N PRO A 261 -7.09 12.54 12.64
CA PRO A 261 -7.09 12.74 14.10
C PRO A 261 -6.91 11.46 14.93
N TYR A 262 -7.48 10.33 14.49
CA TYR A 262 -7.34 9.02 15.15
C TYR A 262 -6.02 8.32 14.83
N GLY A 263 -5.33 8.74 13.78
CA GLY A 263 -4.05 8.20 13.33
C GLY A 263 -4.17 6.80 12.73
N ASN A 264 -5.32 6.48 12.12
CA ASN A 264 -5.69 5.11 11.78
C ASN A 264 -4.74 4.48 10.73
N ARG A 265 -4.38 5.22 9.69
CA ARG A 265 -3.37 4.80 8.68
C ARG A 265 -1.95 5.19 9.10
N PRO A 266 -0.92 4.43 8.70
CA PRO A 266 0.47 4.76 9.02
C PRO A 266 1.06 5.81 8.06
N LEU A 267 1.89 6.70 8.61
CA LEU A 267 2.68 7.68 7.86
C LEU A 267 3.94 8.04 8.66
N CYS A 268 5.10 7.99 8.02
CA CYS A 268 6.40 8.26 8.63
C CYS A 268 7.32 9.07 7.69
N ILE A 269 8.29 9.76 8.29
CA ILE A 269 9.24 10.64 7.62
C ILE A 269 10.63 10.01 7.74
N GLY A 270 11.37 10.04 6.65
CA GLY A 270 12.78 9.66 6.56
C GLY A 270 13.62 10.81 6.03
N ARG A 271 14.92 10.75 6.30
CA ARG A 271 15.93 11.74 5.89
C ARG A 271 16.92 11.09 4.95
N LEU A 272 17.00 11.54 3.71
CA LEU A 272 18.01 11.08 2.75
C LEU A 272 19.37 11.61 3.16
N VAL A 273 20.36 10.71 3.24
CA VAL A 273 21.73 11.02 3.60
C VAL A 273 22.68 10.45 2.54
N PRO A 274 23.84 11.10 2.30
CA PRO A 274 24.82 10.60 1.34
C PRO A 274 25.21 9.14 1.64
N VAL A 275 25.33 8.32 0.60
CA VAL A 275 25.56 6.87 0.71
C VAL A 275 26.80 6.51 1.55
N GLY A 276 27.82 7.38 1.59
CA GLY A 276 29.00 7.22 2.44
C GLY A 276 28.72 7.31 3.95
N ASP A 277 27.71 8.09 4.36
CA ASP A 277 27.41 8.39 5.76
C ASP A 277 26.51 7.36 6.43
N MET A 278 25.79 6.54 5.66
CA MET A 278 24.92 5.47 6.19
C MET A 278 25.67 4.48 7.10
N ASN A 279 26.97 4.26 6.87
CA ASN A 279 27.82 3.40 7.70
C ASN A 279 28.70 4.19 8.70
N GLY A 280 28.59 5.53 8.73
CA GLY A 280 29.52 6.43 9.41
C GLY A 280 29.20 6.70 10.87
N LYS A 281 30.16 6.45 11.77
CA LYS A 281 30.10 6.83 13.20
C LYS A 281 30.28 8.34 13.39
N GLY A 282 29.22 9.11 13.18
CA GLY A 282 29.15 10.54 13.48
C GLY A 282 27.72 11.03 13.32
N LYS A 283 27.04 11.34 14.43
CA LYS A 283 25.61 11.72 14.40
C LYS A 283 25.37 13.22 14.21
N ASP A 284 26.37 14.06 14.49
CA ASP A 284 26.11 15.46 14.82
C ASP A 284 26.27 16.45 13.65
N ASN A 285 26.65 15.99 12.44
CA ASN A 285 26.78 16.90 11.28
C ASN A 285 26.66 16.20 9.91
N ARG A 286 25.66 15.32 9.75
CA ARG A 286 25.36 14.67 8.46
C ARG A 286 24.54 15.60 7.56
N GLU A 287 25.10 15.93 6.39
CA GLU A 287 24.38 16.64 5.34
C GLU A 287 23.09 15.90 4.96
N THR A 288 22.05 16.65 4.57
CA THR A 288 20.74 16.09 4.21
C THR A 288 20.50 16.38 2.75
N GLU A 289 20.42 15.34 1.93
CA GLU A 289 20.17 15.46 0.48
C GLU A 289 18.69 15.70 0.19
N GLY A 290 17.81 15.27 1.10
CA GLY A 290 16.37 15.47 0.99
C GLY A 290 15.58 14.82 2.12
N TRP A 291 14.27 14.97 2.04
CA TRP A 291 13.30 14.39 2.96
C TRP A 291 12.34 13.49 2.18
N VAL A 292 11.96 12.38 2.81
CA VAL A 292 10.97 11.44 2.26
C VAL A 292 9.84 11.21 3.24
N VAL A 293 8.66 10.92 2.72
CA VAL A 293 7.49 10.50 3.50
C VAL A 293 6.96 9.20 2.92
N SER A 294 6.57 8.26 3.77
CA SER A 294 6.14 6.93 3.34
C SER A 294 5.06 6.39 4.28
N SER A 295 4.15 5.57 3.75
CA SER A 295 3.26 4.76 4.60
C SER A 295 4.03 3.80 5.51
N GLU A 296 5.24 3.38 5.15
CA GLU A 296 6.07 2.45 5.93
C GLU A 296 7.56 2.76 5.85
N SER A 297 8.28 2.51 6.94
CA SER A 297 9.73 2.70 7.02
C SER A 297 10.54 1.67 6.24
N CYS A 298 9.95 0.52 5.85
CA CYS A 298 10.64 -0.54 5.10
C CYS A 298 11.15 -0.11 3.71
N SER A 299 10.64 1.01 3.18
CA SER A 299 11.08 1.61 1.90
C SER A 299 12.32 2.49 2.04
N PHE A 300 12.70 2.91 3.26
CA PHE A 300 13.76 3.89 3.48
C PHE A 300 15.17 3.34 3.21
N LEU A 301 15.45 2.10 3.63
CA LEU A 301 16.79 1.50 3.43
C LEU A 301 17.14 1.34 1.95
N SER A 302 16.16 1.02 1.09
CA SER A 302 16.35 0.84 -0.36
C SER A 302 16.70 2.13 -1.12
N ILE A 303 16.55 3.30 -0.49
CA ILE A 303 16.78 4.61 -1.11
C ILE A 303 17.82 5.46 -0.35
N GLY A 304 18.45 4.91 0.67
CA GLY A 304 19.41 5.64 1.51
C GLY A 304 18.80 6.63 2.49
N ALA A 305 17.52 6.44 2.88
CA ALA A 305 16.90 7.25 3.91
C ALA A 305 17.08 6.64 5.32
N GLU A 306 17.39 7.49 6.29
CA GLU A 306 17.33 7.16 7.72
C GLU A 306 15.92 7.43 8.25
N TYR A 307 15.38 6.57 9.11
CA TYR A 307 14.12 6.85 9.80
C TYR A 307 14.26 8.09 10.69
N TYR A 308 13.41 9.11 10.48
CA TYR A 308 13.42 10.35 11.27
C TYR A 308 12.37 10.32 12.37
N ARG A 309 11.08 10.19 12.02
CA ARG A 309 9.96 10.05 12.96
C ARG A 309 8.67 9.62 12.27
N GLU A 310 7.68 9.19 13.04
CA GLU A 310 6.28 9.11 12.58
C GLU A 310 5.65 10.50 12.45
N VAL A 311 4.63 10.58 11.59
CA VAL A 311 3.62 11.66 11.63
C VAL A 311 2.59 11.27 12.69
N LEU A 312 2.33 12.17 13.65
CA LEU A 312 1.45 11.91 14.79
C LEU A 312 -0.03 11.94 14.38
N PRO A 313 -0.93 11.29 15.14
CA PRO A 313 -2.38 11.40 14.93
C PRO A 313 -2.85 12.86 14.95
N GLY A 314 -3.55 13.29 13.90
CA GLY A 314 -4.02 14.67 13.72
C GLY A 314 -2.95 15.67 13.26
N GLU A 315 -1.70 15.25 13.05
CA GLU A 315 -0.61 16.17 12.71
C GLU A 315 -0.65 16.63 11.25
N ILE A 316 -0.42 17.93 11.05
CA ILE A 316 -0.14 18.54 9.75
C ILE A 316 1.34 18.92 9.72
N VAL A 317 2.13 18.18 8.94
CA VAL A 317 3.57 18.44 8.76
C VAL A 317 3.80 19.12 7.42
N LYS A 318 4.46 20.27 7.42
CA LYS A 318 5.08 20.87 6.24
C LYS A 318 6.48 20.32 6.07
N ILE A 319 6.82 19.95 4.83
CA ILE A 319 8.16 19.57 4.44
C ILE A 319 8.58 20.45 3.27
N SER A 320 9.74 21.09 3.44
CA SER A 320 10.35 21.99 2.48
C SER A 320 11.78 21.53 2.16
N ARG A 321 12.43 22.20 1.22
CA ARG A 321 13.87 22.07 0.96
C ARG A 321 14.78 22.53 2.11
N TYR A 322 14.22 23.15 3.15
CA TYR A 322 14.96 23.65 4.31
C TYR A 322 14.74 22.77 5.53
N ASP A 323 13.51 22.31 5.77
CA ASP A 323 13.08 21.76 7.05
C ASP A 323 11.85 20.83 6.98
N VAL A 324 11.61 20.14 8.10
CA VAL A 324 10.39 19.40 8.43
C VAL A 324 9.78 20.08 9.65
N GLN A 325 8.59 20.67 9.50
CA GLN A 325 7.94 21.48 10.53
C GLN A 325 6.50 21.00 10.79
N THR A 326 6.18 20.71 12.05
CA THR A 326 4.78 20.58 12.50
C THR A 326 4.10 21.94 12.45
N LEU A 327 3.04 22.09 11.66
CA LEU A 327 2.28 23.34 11.57
C LEU A 327 1.08 23.36 12.52
N ASP A 328 0.38 22.22 12.67
CA ASP A 328 -0.75 22.09 13.57
C ASP A 328 -0.97 20.62 13.98
N VAL A 329 -1.78 20.40 15.01
CA VAL A 329 -2.26 19.08 15.44
C VAL A 329 -3.77 19.19 15.75
N VAL A 330 -4.59 18.66 14.86
CA VAL A 330 -6.05 18.59 15.04
C VAL A 330 -6.36 17.56 16.14
N PRO A 331 -7.02 17.95 17.26
CA PRO A 331 -7.34 17.03 18.33
C PRO A 331 -8.42 16.04 17.91
N ARG A 332 -8.44 14.85 18.53
CA ARG A 332 -9.59 13.94 18.43
C ARG A 332 -10.81 14.53 19.15
N PRO A 333 -12.03 14.21 18.69
CA PRO A 333 -13.24 14.40 19.48
C PRO A 333 -13.08 13.88 20.92
N GLU A 334 -13.67 14.60 21.87
CA GLU A 334 -13.84 14.24 23.30
C GLU A 334 -12.57 13.82 24.09
N GLY A 335 -11.37 13.92 23.51
CA GLY A 335 -10.15 13.37 24.11
C GLY A 335 -10.08 11.83 24.02
N ASP A 336 -10.63 11.28 22.94
CA ASP A 336 -10.60 9.85 22.62
C ASP A 336 -9.17 9.28 22.54
N PRO A 337 -9.02 7.96 22.72
CA PRO A 337 -7.75 7.29 22.44
C PRO A 337 -7.39 7.34 20.95
N SER A 338 -6.12 7.07 20.64
CA SER A 338 -5.75 6.77 19.25
C SER A 338 -6.52 5.55 18.73
N ALA A 339 -6.67 5.42 17.41
CA ALA A 339 -7.28 4.24 16.81
C ALA A 339 -6.44 3.75 15.63
N PHE A 340 -5.12 3.59 15.83
CA PHE A 340 -4.22 3.00 14.83
C PHE A 340 -4.72 1.61 14.42
N CYS A 341 -4.72 1.31 13.12
CA CYS A 341 -5.30 0.08 12.61
C CYS A 341 -4.53 -1.16 13.07
N ILE A 342 -5.11 -1.99 13.96
CA ILE A 342 -4.41 -3.14 14.53
C ILE A 342 -3.98 -4.17 13.47
N PHE A 343 -4.68 -4.20 12.32
CA PHE A 343 -4.37 -5.09 11.21
C PHE A 343 -3.09 -4.73 10.45
N GLU A 344 -2.55 -3.53 10.63
CA GLU A 344 -1.18 -3.21 10.17
C GLU A 344 -0.15 -4.11 10.90
N TYR A 345 -0.33 -4.32 12.22
CA TYR A 345 0.49 -5.28 12.97
C TYR A 345 0.16 -6.73 12.66
N VAL A 346 -1.11 -7.10 12.47
CA VAL A 346 -1.49 -8.51 12.19
C VAL A 346 -0.96 -8.99 10.84
N TYR A 347 -1.23 -8.24 9.77
CA TYR A 347 -1.07 -8.74 8.40
C TYR A 347 -0.37 -7.77 7.44
N PHE A 348 -0.89 -6.54 7.30
CA PHE A 348 -0.59 -5.70 6.12
C PHE A 348 0.83 -5.21 6.02
N ALA A 349 1.37 -4.67 7.11
CA ALA A 349 2.70 -4.08 7.05
C ALA A 349 3.75 -5.16 6.87
N ARG A 350 4.85 -4.78 6.23
CA ARG A 350 6.03 -5.62 6.16
C ARG A 350 6.63 -5.79 7.57
N PRO A 351 7.16 -6.98 7.91
CA PRO A 351 7.69 -7.22 9.26
C PRO A 351 8.84 -6.29 9.66
N ASP A 352 9.61 -5.76 8.70
CA ASP A 352 10.72 -4.82 8.92
C ASP A 352 10.29 -3.33 9.08
N SER A 353 8.99 -3.04 9.02
CA SER A 353 8.45 -1.71 9.29
C SER A 353 8.36 -1.40 10.79
N ILE A 354 8.43 -0.10 11.11
CA ILE A 354 8.36 0.45 12.46
C ILE A 354 7.11 1.34 12.57
N PHE A 355 6.25 1.05 13.55
CA PHE A 355 5.11 1.89 13.96
C PHE A 355 5.12 2.05 15.48
N GLU A 356 4.66 3.19 15.98
CA GLU A 356 4.59 3.53 17.40
C GLU A 356 5.90 3.24 18.16
N GLY A 357 7.03 3.40 17.47
CA GLY A 357 8.36 3.11 17.98
C GLY A 357 8.71 1.62 18.18
N GLN A 358 7.99 0.68 17.57
CA GLN A 358 8.24 -0.77 17.62
C GLN A 358 8.19 -1.44 16.23
N MET A 359 8.96 -2.52 16.03
CA MET A 359 9.02 -3.26 14.77
C MET A 359 7.89 -4.28 14.65
N VAL A 360 7.21 -4.33 13.50
CA VAL A 360 6.07 -5.23 13.23
C VAL A 360 6.42 -6.70 13.46
N TYR A 361 7.61 -7.16 13.06
CA TYR A 361 8.12 -8.51 13.31
C TYR A 361 8.10 -8.87 14.81
N SER A 362 8.56 -7.94 15.67
CA SER A 362 8.61 -8.16 17.12
C SER A 362 7.22 -8.27 17.73
N VAL A 363 6.28 -7.45 17.25
CA VAL A 363 4.86 -7.51 17.67
C VAL A 363 4.24 -8.85 17.29
N ARG A 364 4.34 -9.27 16.03
CA ARG A 364 3.82 -10.59 15.57
C ARG A 364 4.41 -11.75 16.36
N ARG A 365 5.70 -11.69 16.71
CA ARG A 365 6.35 -12.69 17.56
C ARG A 365 5.79 -12.73 18.98
N ARG A 366 5.44 -11.59 19.58
CA ARG A 366 4.73 -11.55 20.87
C ARG A 366 3.32 -12.13 20.75
N CYS A 367 2.56 -11.79 19.71
CA CYS A 367 1.24 -12.40 19.46
C CYS A 367 1.32 -13.93 19.39
N GLY A 368 2.36 -14.48 18.75
CA GLY A 368 2.63 -15.93 18.73
C GLY A 368 2.98 -16.52 20.10
N GLN A 369 3.75 -15.80 20.93
CA GLN A 369 4.04 -16.22 22.30
C GLN A 369 2.79 -16.19 23.19
N GLN A 370 1.92 -15.19 23.04
CA GLN A 370 0.65 -15.08 23.75
C GLN A 370 -0.33 -16.18 23.32
N LEU A 371 -0.41 -16.48 22.01
CA LEU A 371 -1.19 -17.59 21.47
C LEU A 371 -0.74 -18.96 22.01
N ALA A 372 0.56 -19.15 22.28
CA ALA A 372 1.08 -20.35 22.94
C ALA A 372 0.74 -20.45 24.44
N ILE A 373 0.46 -19.33 25.11
CA ILE A 373 -0.06 -19.30 26.49
C ILE A 373 -1.55 -19.65 26.50
N GLU A 374 -2.32 -19.05 25.60
CA GLU A 374 -3.78 -19.21 25.54
C GLU A 374 -4.22 -20.56 24.94
N ALA A 375 -3.45 -21.10 23.99
CA ALA A 375 -3.84 -22.26 23.20
C ALA A 375 -2.71 -23.28 22.96
N PRO A 376 -2.03 -23.78 24.01
CA PRO A 376 -1.05 -24.87 23.85
C PRO A 376 -1.71 -26.14 23.28
N VAL A 377 -0.88 -27.03 22.72
CA VAL A 377 -1.28 -28.37 22.27
C VAL A 377 -0.05 -29.27 22.23
N GLU A 378 -0.24 -30.56 22.49
CA GLU A 378 0.82 -31.54 22.25
C GLU A 378 1.01 -31.76 20.74
N ALA A 379 2.18 -31.40 20.24
CA ALA A 379 2.57 -31.62 18.86
C ALA A 379 4.06 -31.89 18.78
N ASP A 380 4.55 -32.26 17.60
CA ASP A 380 5.96 -32.66 17.42
C ASP A 380 6.77 -31.56 16.70
N LEU A 381 6.10 -30.62 16.02
CA LEU A 381 6.69 -29.42 15.42
C LEU A 381 5.68 -28.29 15.23
N VAL A 382 6.19 -27.09 15.02
CA VAL A 382 5.43 -25.90 14.63
C VAL A 382 5.88 -25.44 13.24
N SER A 383 4.94 -24.99 12.41
CA SER A 383 5.19 -24.36 11.11
C SER A 383 4.22 -23.20 10.91
N THR A 384 4.38 -22.47 9.82
CA THR A 384 3.51 -21.36 9.39
C THR A 384 2.90 -21.65 8.02
N VAL A 385 1.80 -20.97 7.69
CA VAL A 385 1.52 -20.59 6.29
C VAL A 385 2.49 -19.44 5.94
N PRO A 386 3.39 -19.59 4.95
CA PRO A 386 4.39 -18.56 4.67
C PRO A 386 3.78 -17.40 3.84
N GLU A 387 4.13 -16.13 4.08
CA GLU A 387 5.28 -15.63 4.86
C GLU A 387 4.89 -14.71 6.04
N SER A 388 3.66 -14.20 6.08
CA SER A 388 3.17 -13.19 7.02
C SER A 388 3.16 -13.65 8.49
N ALA A 389 2.78 -14.91 8.72
CA ALA A 389 2.65 -15.51 10.05
C ALA A 389 3.96 -16.13 10.60
N THR A 390 5.05 -16.17 9.82
CA THR A 390 6.36 -16.71 10.24
C THR A 390 6.86 -16.17 11.59
N PRO A 391 6.78 -14.86 11.91
CA PRO A 391 7.24 -14.35 13.20
C PRO A 391 6.40 -14.87 14.37
N ALA A 392 5.08 -15.02 14.18
CA ALA A 392 4.18 -15.60 15.17
C ALA A 392 4.47 -17.10 15.37
N ALA A 393 4.75 -17.85 14.30
CA ALA A 393 5.17 -19.24 14.40
C ALA A 393 6.47 -19.44 15.18
N LEU A 394 7.47 -18.59 14.95
CA LEU A 394 8.71 -18.60 15.74
C LEU A 394 8.47 -18.23 17.22
N GLY A 395 7.55 -17.31 17.49
CA GLY A 395 7.12 -16.97 18.86
C GLY A 395 6.42 -18.12 19.57
N PHE A 396 5.45 -18.76 18.91
CA PHE A 396 4.69 -19.89 19.43
C PHE A 396 5.62 -21.10 19.69
N ALA A 397 6.45 -21.45 18.70
CA ALA A 397 7.41 -22.55 18.79
C ALA A 397 8.35 -22.39 20.00
N GLN A 398 8.96 -21.21 20.15
CA GLN A 398 9.84 -20.91 21.27
C GLN A 398 9.12 -21.01 22.61
N LYS A 399 7.88 -20.52 22.71
CA LYS A 399 7.12 -20.50 23.97
C LYS A 399 6.66 -21.91 24.39
N CYS A 400 6.31 -22.75 23.44
CA CYS A 400 5.97 -24.16 23.66
C CYS A 400 7.19 -25.10 23.80
N GLY A 401 8.40 -24.63 23.51
CA GLY A 401 9.60 -25.49 23.47
C GLY A 401 9.62 -26.47 22.29
N LEU A 402 8.87 -26.18 21.23
CA LEU A 402 8.77 -27.01 20.02
C LEU A 402 9.71 -26.52 18.92
N PRO A 403 10.25 -27.40 18.05
CA PRO A 403 11.03 -26.98 16.91
C PRO A 403 10.14 -26.30 15.85
N TYR A 404 10.58 -25.16 15.34
CA TYR A 404 10.03 -24.60 14.09
C TYR A 404 10.65 -25.36 12.91
N ILE A 405 9.82 -25.93 12.05
CA ILE A 405 10.24 -26.70 10.86
C ILE A 405 9.33 -26.32 9.70
N GLU A 406 9.91 -25.93 8.56
CA GLU A 406 9.14 -25.58 7.37
C GLU A 406 8.43 -26.82 6.79
N VAL A 407 7.09 -26.78 6.67
CA VAL A 407 6.30 -27.84 6.00
C VAL A 407 5.81 -27.45 4.60
N LEU A 408 5.88 -26.16 4.26
CA LEU A 408 5.44 -25.58 2.99
C LEU A 408 6.55 -24.70 2.40
N CYS A 409 6.79 -24.84 1.10
CA CYS A 409 7.63 -23.95 0.31
C CYS A 409 6.74 -23.10 -0.62
N LYS A 410 6.76 -21.77 -0.45
CA LYS A 410 5.96 -20.84 -1.27
C LYS A 410 6.59 -20.64 -2.65
N ASN A 411 5.80 -20.81 -3.70
CA ASN A 411 6.23 -20.58 -5.07
C ASN A 411 6.25 -19.08 -5.38
N ARG A 412 7.44 -18.46 -5.27
CA ARG A 412 7.68 -17.03 -5.50
C ARG A 412 7.43 -16.57 -6.95
N TYR A 413 7.32 -17.49 -7.90
CA TYR A 413 7.10 -17.18 -9.32
C TYR A 413 5.62 -17.20 -9.73
N VAL A 414 4.71 -17.55 -8.83
CA VAL A 414 3.26 -17.52 -9.06
C VAL A 414 2.73 -16.15 -8.61
N GLY A 415 2.52 -15.26 -9.59
CA GLY A 415 1.81 -14.00 -9.37
C GLY A 415 0.31 -14.21 -9.13
N ARG A 416 -0.47 -13.11 -9.12
CA ARG A 416 -1.95 -13.19 -9.11
C ARG A 416 -2.41 -14.11 -10.23
N THR A 417 -3.19 -15.14 -9.89
CA THR A 417 -3.71 -16.09 -10.88
C THR A 417 -4.66 -15.35 -11.83
N PHE A 418 -4.25 -15.20 -13.09
CA PHE A 418 -5.11 -14.77 -14.20
C PHE A 418 -6.45 -15.51 -14.15
N ILE A 419 -7.54 -14.82 -14.49
CA ILE A 419 -8.93 -15.30 -14.50
C ILE A 419 -9.00 -16.76 -14.97
N GLN A 420 -9.19 -17.70 -14.03
CA GLN A 420 -9.22 -19.12 -14.35
C GLN A 420 -10.66 -19.54 -14.64
N PRO A 421 -10.95 -20.07 -15.86
CA PRO A 421 -12.31 -20.20 -16.39
C PRO A 421 -13.15 -21.33 -15.76
N ASN A 422 -12.66 -22.04 -14.73
CA ASN A 422 -13.47 -23.00 -13.99
C ASN A 422 -13.00 -23.18 -12.52
N MET A 423 -13.94 -23.64 -11.69
CA MET A 423 -13.74 -23.86 -10.24
C MET A 423 -12.68 -24.93 -9.92
N ARG A 424 -12.51 -25.95 -10.79
CA ARG A 424 -11.50 -27.01 -10.62
C ARG A 424 -10.08 -26.46 -10.73
N LEU A 425 -9.82 -25.56 -11.67
CA LEU A 425 -8.52 -24.91 -11.84
C LEU A 425 -8.21 -23.96 -10.67
N ARG A 426 -9.22 -23.25 -10.15
CA ARG A 426 -9.10 -22.43 -8.92
C ARG A 426 -8.72 -23.28 -7.71
N GLN A 427 -9.37 -24.43 -7.48
CA GLN A 427 -8.99 -25.37 -6.41
C GLN A 427 -7.55 -25.91 -6.56
N LEU A 428 -7.07 -26.13 -7.78
CA LEU A 428 -5.66 -26.46 -8.06
C LEU A 428 -4.71 -25.26 -7.86
N GLY A 429 -5.22 -24.05 -7.64
CA GLY A 429 -4.46 -22.83 -7.41
C GLY A 429 -3.65 -22.84 -6.11
N VAL A 430 -4.13 -23.48 -5.04
CA VAL A 430 -3.36 -23.60 -3.79
C VAL A 430 -2.14 -24.53 -3.97
N ALA A 431 -2.31 -25.66 -4.67
CA ALA A 431 -1.22 -26.57 -5.01
C ALA A 431 -0.19 -25.95 -5.99
N LYS A 432 -0.55 -24.90 -6.74
CA LYS A 432 0.41 -24.08 -7.51
C LYS A 432 1.20 -23.10 -6.63
N LYS A 433 0.58 -22.58 -5.57
CA LYS A 433 1.15 -21.57 -4.65
C LYS A 433 2.11 -22.17 -3.62
N PHE A 434 1.88 -23.41 -3.16
CA PHE A 434 2.71 -24.06 -2.15
C PHE A 434 3.13 -25.47 -2.55
N GLY A 435 4.44 -25.75 -2.50
CA GLY A 435 5.00 -27.09 -2.51
C GLY A 435 5.12 -27.65 -1.10
N VAL A 436 5.03 -28.97 -0.94
CA VAL A 436 5.04 -29.63 0.37
C VAL A 436 6.41 -30.22 0.67
N LEU A 437 6.87 -30.09 1.91
CA LEU A 437 8.14 -30.65 2.40
C LEU A 437 7.86 -31.89 3.27
N SER A 438 7.30 -32.95 2.67
CA SER A 438 6.76 -34.12 3.37
C SER A 438 7.72 -34.79 4.36
N ASP A 439 9.00 -34.86 4.00
CA ASP A 439 10.04 -35.54 4.78
C ASP A 439 10.25 -34.88 6.16
N ASN A 440 9.89 -33.60 6.29
CA ASN A 440 9.98 -32.86 7.55
C ASN A 440 8.92 -33.28 8.57
N PHE A 441 7.74 -33.76 8.13
CA PHE A 441 6.57 -33.93 8.99
C PHE A 441 5.79 -35.25 8.84
N LYS A 442 6.18 -36.15 7.95
CA LYS A 442 5.51 -37.44 7.77
C LYS A 442 5.45 -38.24 9.09
N GLY A 443 4.25 -38.65 9.47
CA GLY A 443 3.94 -39.34 10.73
C GLY A 443 3.85 -38.45 11.97
N LYS A 444 4.06 -37.13 11.84
CA LYS A 444 4.11 -36.18 12.97
C LYS A 444 2.83 -35.36 13.13
N ARG A 445 2.61 -34.86 14.33
CA ARG A 445 1.61 -33.86 14.72
C ARG A 445 2.17 -32.46 14.43
N VAL A 446 1.45 -31.68 13.63
CA VAL A 446 1.89 -30.36 13.15
C VAL A 446 0.99 -29.28 13.75
N VAL A 447 1.57 -28.29 14.43
CA VAL A 447 0.88 -27.00 14.65
C VAL A 447 1.19 -26.09 13.46
N LEU A 448 0.15 -25.64 12.76
CA LEU A 448 0.27 -24.70 11.65
C LEU A 448 -0.29 -23.35 12.10
N ILE A 449 0.57 -22.34 12.15
CA ILE A 449 0.20 -20.97 12.48
C ILE A 449 -0.22 -20.24 11.20
N ASP A 450 -1.32 -19.49 11.28
CA ASP A 450 -1.76 -18.55 10.25
C ASP A 450 -2.01 -17.17 10.91
N ASP A 451 -2.00 -16.09 10.12
CA ASP A 451 -2.22 -14.75 10.68
C ASP A 451 -3.70 -14.47 10.94
N SER A 452 -4.57 -14.89 10.02
CA SER A 452 -6.00 -14.62 10.03
C SER A 452 -6.76 -15.63 9.16
N ILE A 453 -8.06 -15.85 9.44
CA ILE A 453 -8.92 -16.70 8.60
C ILE A 453 -10.20 -15.95 8.27
N VAL A 454 -10.36 -15.56 7.00
CA VAL A 454 -11.50 -14.75 6.50
C VAL A 454 -12.64 -15.62 5.97
N ARG A 455 -12.32 -16.51 5.02
CA ARG A 455 -13.29 -17.33 4.27
C ARG A 455 -12.99 -18.84 4.31
N GLY A 456 -11.89 -19.26 4.95
CA GLY A 456 -11.45 -20.68 5.01
C GLY A 456 -10.82 -21.24 3.72
N ASN A 457 -11.14 -20.68 2.54
CA ASN A 457 -10.74 -21.19 1.22
C ASN A 457 -9.24 -21.47 0.99
N THR A 458 -8.34 -20.82 1.74
CA THR A 458 -6.89 -21.06 1.64
C THR A 458 -6.39 -22.12 2.61
N ILE A 459 -6.89 -22.12 3.85
CA ILE A 459 -6.39 -23.00 4.91
C ILE A 459 -6.90 -24.44 4.76
N SER A 460 -8.16 -24.68 4.38
CA SER A 460 -8.70 -26.04 4.25
C SER A 460 -7.96 -26.88 3.19
N PRO A 461 -7.64 -26.34 1.98
CA PRO A 461 -6.79 -27.06 1.03
C PRO A 461 -5.37 -27.31 1.53
N ILE A 462 -4.79 -26.41 2.33
CA ILE A 462 -3.46 -26.61 2.94
C ILE A 462 -3.51 -27.75 3.97
N ILE A 463 -4.50 -27.78 4.85
CA ILE A 463 -4.68 -28.86 5.84
C ILE A 463 -4.82 -30.21 5.13
N LYS A 464 -5.69 -30.27 4.12
CA LYS A 464 -5.88 -31.46 3.29
C LYS A 464 -4.57 -31.92 2.67
N LEU A 465 -3.82 -31.00 2.06
CA LEU A 465 -2.53 -31.27 1.41
C LEU A 465 -1.48 -31.81 2.40
N LEU A 466 -1.42 -31.31 3.63
CA LEU A 466 -0.55 -31.84 4.69
C LEU A 466 -0.98 -33.23 5.14
N ARG A 467 -2.28 -33.48 5.33
CA ARG A 467 -2.83 -34.81 5.67
C ARG A 467 -2.55 -35.84 4.57
N GLU A 468 -2.81 -35.51 3.30
CA GLU A 468 -2.52 -36.36 2.15
C GLU A 468 -1.01 -36.64 1.98
N SER A 469 -0.15 -35.71 2.43
CA SER A 469 1.31 -35.87 2.47
C SER A 469 1.83 -36.60 3.71
N GLY A 470 0.94 -37.06 4.59
CA GLY A 470 1.25 -37.94 5.73
C GLY A 470 1.42 -37.27 7.09
N ALA A 471 0.91 -36.05 7.31
CA ALA A 471 0.74 -35.52 8.66
C ALA A 471 -0.22 -36.40 9.48
N LYS A 472 0.10 -36.67 10.74
CA LYS A 472 -0.74 -37.47 11.65
C LYS A 472 -1.94 -36.67 12.13
N GLU A 473 -1.66 -35.47 12.64
CA GLU A 473 -2.62 -34.48 13.15
C GLU A 473 -2.18 -33.09 12.66
N VAL A 474 -3.14 -32.20 12.37
CA VAL A 474 -2.91 -30.82 11.95
C VAL A 474 -3.74 -29.88 12.83
N HIS A 475 -3.07 -29.18 13.73
CA HIS A 475 -3.68 -28.21 14.64
C HIS A 475 -3.45 -26.80 14.11
N ILE A 476 -4.52 -26.05 13.86
CA ILE A 476 -4.42 -24.65 13.45
C ILE A 476 -4.41 -23.74 14.68
N ARG A 477 -3.55 -22.72 14.63
CA ARG A 477 -3.55 -21.61 15.58
C ARG A 477 -3.49 -20.30 14.81
N VAL A 478 -4.37 -19.36 15.13
CA VAL A 478 -4.50 -18.10 14.39
C VAL A 478 -3.97 -16.95 15.25
N ALA A 479 -3.02 -16.19 14.72
CA ALA A 479 -2.35 -15.09 15.43
C ALA A 479 -3.17 -13.78 15.50
N SER A 480 -4.45 -13.84 15.15
CA SER A 480 -5.47 -12.81 15.38
C SER A 480 -6.73 -13.45 15.99
N PRO A 481 -7.63 -12.65 16.56
CA PRO A 481 -9.01 -13.05 16.83
C PRO A 481 -9.80 -13.29 15.54
N PRO A 482 -10.98 -13.94 15.61
CA PRO A 482 -11.87 -14.10 14.47
C PRO A 482 -12.37 -12.75 13.94
N ILE A 483 -12.30 -12.56 12.62
CA ILE A 483 -12.82 -11.35 11.96
C ILE A 483 -14.32 -11.49 11.81
N ARG A 484 -15.09 -10.65 12.51
CA ARG A 484 -16.56 -10.71 12.60
C ARG A 484 -17.27 -9.56 11.90
N PHE A 485 -16.57 -8.50 11.57
CA PHE A 485 -17.15 -7.30 10.98
C PHE A 485 -16.30 -6.83 9.78
N PRO A 486 -16.94 -6.19 8.78
CA PRO A 486 -16.21 -5.52 7.69
C PRO A 486 -15.35 -4.37 8.23
N CYS A 487 -14.65 -3.68 7.34
CA CYS A 487 -13.97 -2.42 7.64
C CYS A 487 -14.42 -1.37 6.63
N TYR A 488 -14.63 -0.14 7.10
CA TYR A 488 -15.08 1.02 6.30
C TYR A 488 -14.07 2.17 6.37
N MET A 489 -12.84 1.86 6.77
CA MET A 489 -11.76 2.79 7.05
C MET A 489 -10.55 2.50 6.15
N GLY A 490 -10.80 1.92 4.98
CA GLY A 490 -9.79 1.33 4.11
C GLY A 490 -9.28 0.04 4.71
N ILE A 491 -10.10 -1.01 4.79
CA ILE A 491 -9.59 -2.36 4.55
C ILE A 491 -10.70 -3.07 3.78
N ASN A 492 -10.40 -3.62 2.61
CA ASN A 492 -11.36 -4.48 1.93
C ASN A 492 -11.47 -5.84 2.66
N ILE A 493 -12.30 -5.84 3.71
CA ILE A 493 -12.82 -7.00 4.42
C ILE A 493 -14.20 -7.34 3.81
N PRO A 494 -14.46 -8.62 3.47
CA PRO A 494 -15.76 -9.10 2.99
C PRO A 494 -16.97 -8.72 3.85
N THR A 495 -18.19 -8.87 3.30
CA THR A 495 -19.41 -8.60 4.06
C THR A 495 -19.56 -9.56 5.25
N LYS A 496 -20.40 -9.17 6.23
CA LYS A 496 -20.59 -9.94 7.46
C LYS A 496 -21.02 -11.39 7.21
N GLU A 497 -21.76 -11.63 6.13
CA GLU A 497 -22.28 -12.93 5.68
C GLU A 497 -21.23 -13.78 4.97
N GLU A 498 -20.23 -13.14 4.33
CA GLU A 498 -19.13 -13.83 3.68
C GLU A 498 -18.06 -14.33 4.68
N LEU A 499 -17.90 -13.63 5.81
CA LEU A 499 -16.95 -13.94 6.87
C LEU A 499 -17.27 -15.27 7.56
N ILE A 500 -16.30 -16.19 7.56
CA ILE A 500 -16.45 -17.53 8.15
C ILE A 500 -16.81 -17.49 9.64
N ALA A 501 -16.35 -16.47 10.38
CA ALA A 501 -16.59 -16.33 11.82
C ALA A 501 -18.06 -16.10 12.20
N ASN A 502 -18.90 -15.73 11.24
CA ASN A 502 -20.33 -15.45 11.43
C ASN A 502 -21.24 -16.54 10.85
N LYS A 503 -20.67 -17.56 10.20
CA LYS A 503 -21.43 -18.68 9.62
C LYS A 503 -21.71 -19.75 10.68
N PRO A 504 -22.80 -20.53 10.56
CA PRO A 504 -23.11 -21.62 11.49
C PRO A 504 -21.94 -22.60 11.70
N GLU A 505 -21.19 -22.88 10.63
CA GLU A 505 -20.04 -23.78 10.63
C GLU A 505 -18.88 -23.30 11.51
N PHE A 506 -18.85 -22.03 11.94
CA PHE A 506 -17.83 -21.53 12.87
C PHE A 506 -17.86 -22.24 14.23
N HIS A 507 -19.03 -22.71 14.68
CA HIS A 507 -19.15 -23.45 15.94
C HIS A 507 -18.36 -24.77 15.90
N ASP A 508 -18.16 -25.35 14.71
CA ASP A 508 -17.36 -26.55 14.49
C ASP A 508 -16.34 -26.33 13.36
N LEU A 509 -15.62 -25.21 13.47
CA LEU A 509 -14.69 -24.76 12.44
C LEU A 509 -13.62 -25.81 12.14
N ALA A 510 -13.17 -26.55 13.15
CA ALA A 510 -12.14 -27.58 13.01
C ALA A 510 -12.57 -28.68 12.03
N ASN A 511 -13.76 -29.28 12.24
CA ASN A 511 -14.29 -30.28 11.33
C ASN A 511 -14.62 -29.65 9.95
N TYR A 512 -15.11 -28.41 9.91
CA TYR A 512 -15.41 -27.72 8.64
C TYR A 512 -14.17 -27.53 7.74
N ILE A 513 -13.01 -27.18 8.31
CA ILE A 513 -11.76 -27.03 7.55
C ILE A 513 -10.91 -28.30 7.48
N GLY A 514 -11.31 -29.37 8.19
CA GLY A 514 -10.61 -30.66 8.23
C GLY A 514 -9.39 -30.71 9.15
N ALA A 515 -9.30 -29.80 10.14
CA ALA A 515 -8.24 -29.74 11.14
C ALA A 515 -8.60 -30.51 12.41
N ASP A 516 -7.59 -30.99 13.13
CA ASP A 516 -7.76 -31.69 14.41
C ASP A 516 -8.09 -30.75 15.57
N SER A 517 -7.72 -29.46 15.44
CA SER A 517 -8.21 -28.38 16.31
C SER A 517 -7.97 -27.03 15.64
N VAL A 518 -8.77 -26.01 15.98
CA VAL A 518 -8.55 -24.62 15.58
C VAL A 518 -8.75 -23.73 16.79
N VAL A 519 -7.78 -22.88 17.11
CA VAL A 519 -7.91 -21.88 18.19
C VAL A 519 -7.34 -20.54 17.72
N TYR A 520 -8.04 -19.46 18.05
CA TYR A 520 -7.64 -18.08 17.73
C TYR A 520 -7.02 -17.41 18.96
N LEU A 521 -6.16 -16.43 18.74
CA LEU A 521 -5.72 -15.49 19.78
C LEU A 521 -6.93 -14.69 20.28
N SER A 522 -7.04 -14.47 21.60
CA SER A 522 -8.09 -13.60 22.17
C SER A 522 -7.91 -12.13 21.78
N VAL A 523 -8.98 -11.33 21.88
CA VAL A 523 -8.91 -9.89 21.58
C VAL A 523 -7.99 -9.20 22.59
N GLU A 524 -8.09 -9.60 23.85
CA GLU A 524 -7.27 -9.19 24.98
C GLU A 524 -5.80 -9.58 24.76
N GLY A 525 -5.55 -10.79 24.26
CA GLY A 525 -4.22 -11.30 23.92
C GLY A 525 -3.56 -10.53 22.77
N LEU A 526 -4.31 -10.20 21.73
CA LEU A 526 -3.81 -9.37 20.63
C LEU A 526 -3.52 -7.93 21.11
N VAL A 527 -4.49 -7.29 21.77
CA VAL A 527 -4.35 -5.89 22.24
C VAL A 527 -3.21 -5.75 23.25
N SER A 528 -3.05 -6.70 24.19
CA SER A 528 -1.93 -6.69 25.13
C SER A 528 -0.58 -6.89 24.44
N SER A 529 -0.46 -7.88 23.54
CA SER A 529 0.76 -8.16 22.78
C SER A 529 1.22 -6.95 21.95
N VAL A 530 0.30 -6.20 21.36
CA VAL A 530 0.60 -4.99 20.58
C VAL A 530 1.00 -3.82 21.49
N GLN A 531 0.25 -3.59 22.58
CA GLN A 531 0.47 -2.42 23.45
C GLN A 531 1.63 -2.58 24.45
N GLU A 532 2.14 -3.79 24.70
CA GLU A 532 3.17 -4.09 25.71
C GLU A 532 4.37 -3.12 25.67
N SER A 533 5.06 -3.02 24.52
CA SER A 533 6.21 -2.12 24.39
C SER A 533 5.84 -0.63 24.33
N ILE A 534 4.62 -0.29 23.91
CA ILE A 534 4.14 1.09 23.90
C ILE A 534 3.97 1.57 25.35
N LYS A 535 3.32 0.77 26.21
CA LYS A 535 3.13 1.05 27.64
C LYS A 535 4.47 1.17 28.37
N ALA A 536 5.34 0.18 28.21
CA ALA A 536 6.67 0.20 28.83
C ALA A 536 7.50 1.41 28.40
N ARG A 537 7.35 1.91 27.16
CA ARG A 537 7.98 3.16 26.73
C ARG A 537 7.37 4.38 27.40
N GLN A 538 6.04 4.51 27.44
CA GLN A 538 5.36 5.66 28.03
C GLN A 538 5.68 5.80 29.53
N GLU A 539 5.67 4.68 30.27
CA GLU A 539 6.08 4.64 31.69
C GLU A 539 7.50 5.17 31.89
N ASN A 540 8.46 4.74 31.05
CA ASN A 540 9.82 5.27 31.09
C ASN A 540 9.92 6.76 30.73
N GLU A 541 9.14 7.23 29.74
CA GLU A 541 9.15 8.65 29.35
C GLU A 541 8.53 9.57 30.42
N ASP A 542 7.47 9.13 31.10
CA ASP A 542 6.82 9.86 32.20
C ASP A 542 7.70 9.89 33.46
N HIS A 543 8.47 8.82 33.73
CA HIS A 543 9.46 8.83 34.81
C HIS A 543 10.62 9.83 34.59
N LEU A 544 10.94 10.18 33.34
CA LEU A 544 11.99 11.18 33.02
C LEU A 544 11.48 12.62 32.87
N LYS A 545 10.17 12.86 32.72
CA LYS A 545 9.59 14.19 32.44
C LYS A 545 8.64 14.63 33.55
N THR A 546 9.10 15.55 34.40
CA THR A 546 8.28 16.22 35.44
C THR A 546 7.13 17.07 34.88
N ASN A 547 7.16 17.40 33.58
CA ASN A 547 6.03 17.98 32.86
C ASN A 547 5.28 16.88 32.12
N LYS A 548 4.01 16.67 32.48
CA LYS A 548 3.05 15.81 31.78
C LYS A 548 3.03 16.14 30.28
N SER A 549 3.75 15.38 29.48
CA SER A 549 3.63 15.50 28.02
C SER A 549 2.25 14.97 27.61
N ARG A 550 1.62 15.57 26.59
CA ARG A 550 0.27 15.19 26.14
C ARG A 550 0.31 13.87 25.36
N VAL A 551 0.80 12.80 25.97
CA VAL A 551 0.69 11.46 25.43
C VAL A 551 -0.79 11.09 25.47
N GLY A 552 -1.41 10.95 24.28
CA GLY A 552 -2.80 10.54 24.18
C GLY A 552 -2.99 9.12 24.73
N LYS A 553 -4.19 8.81 25.21
CA LYS A 553 -4.54 7.44 25.65
C LYS A 553 -4.20 6.45 24.54
N ILE A 554 -3.44 5.40 24.86
CA ILE A 554 -3.14 4.32 23.91
C ILE A 554 -4.45 3.64 23.51
N GLY A 555 -4.72 3.62 22.21
CA GLY A 555 -5.78 2.80 21.64
C GLY A 555 -5.46 2.38 20.21
N HIS A 556 -6.17 1.36 19.76
CA HIS A 556 -6.02 0.75 18.44
C HIS A 556 -7.41 0.44 17.90
N CYS A 557 -7.62 0.62 16.60
CA CYS A 557 -8.86 0.25 15.95
C CYS A 557 -8.94 -1.28 15.87
N ILE A 558 -9.93 -1.86 16.57
CA ILE A 558 -10.25 -3.29 16.59
C ILE A 558 -11.65 -3.58 16.02
N ALA A 559 -12.25 -2.62 15.30
CA ALA A 559 -13.64 -2.64 14.84
C ALA A 559 -14.04 -3.90 14.03
N CYS A 560 -13.14 -4.42 13.20
CA CYS A 560 -13.35 -5.66 12.43
C CYS A 560 -13.45 -6.94 13.30
N LEU A 561 -13.04 -6.84 14.58
CA LEU A 561 -13.08 -7.92 15.57
C LEU A 561 -14.27 -7.75 16.53
N THR A 562 -14.52 -6.53 17.02
CA THR A 562 -15.54 -6.24 18.06
C THR A 562 -16.85 -5.64 17.53
N GLY A 563 -16.82 -4.97 16.38
CA GLY A 563 -17.92 -4.17 15.85
C GLY A 563 -17.95 -2.73 16.38
N GLU A 564 -17.02 -2.37 17.25
CA GLU A 564 -16.90 -1.03 17.84
C GLU A 564 -15.99 -0.16 16.96
N TYR A 565 -16.59 0.74 16.19
CA TYR A 565 -15.88 1.68 15.33
C TYR A 565 -15.48 2.95 16.11
N PRO A 566 -14.30 3.54 15.85
CA PRO A 566 -13.85 4.75 16.54
C PRO A 566 -14.62 6.02 16.13
N VAL A 567 -15.47 5.92 15.11
CA VAL A 567 -16.34 7.00 14.63
C VAL A 567 -17.72 6.42 14.31
N GLU A 568 -18.76 7.26 14.35
CA GLU A 568 -20.05 6.91 13.78
C GLU A 568 -19.93 6.69 12.26
N LEU A 569 -20.57 5.65 11.75
CA LEU A 569 -20.60 5.33 10.33
C LEU A 569 -21.85 5.97 9.70
N GLU A 570 -21.68 6.73 8.62
CA GLU A 570 -22.81 7.27 7.87
C GLU A 570 -23.24 6.29 6.78
N TRP A 571 -24.49 5.82 6.86
CA TRP A 571 -25.11 4.84 5.95
C TRP A 571 -25.67 5.49 4.66
#